data_AF-A0A673IX38-F1
#
_entry.id   AF-A0A673IX38-F1
#
_cell.length_a   1.000
_cell.length_b   1.000
_cell.length_c   1.000
_cell.angle_alpha   90.00
_cell.angle_beta   90.00
_cell.angle_gamma   90.00
#
_symmetry.space_group_name_H-M   'P 1'
#
loop_
_entity.id
_entity.type
_entity.pdbx_description
1 polymer ?
#
loop_
_entity_poly.entity_id
_entity_poly.type
_entity_poly.pdbx_seq_one_letter_code
_entity_poly.pdbx_strand_id
1 'polypeptide(L)'
;ADERCVNTVGGFVCERQILCSSGYQLRNGVCEDVNECVTNTHTCQADERCVNTVGGFVCERQILCSSGYQLRNGVCEDIDECVMRTHNCGMGFQCQNTDGSFTCNLKQRCLTGFTQDSHGNCIDIDECSSVSEPCTTGFNCINTVGSYTCQRKIIMCSRGYHSSPDGARCIDVDECQMGTHRCGEGQICHNLPGSYRCDCQTGYQYDAIRQLCVDVNECWRYPGRLCAQTCDNTAGSYQCSCTTGFSLAFDGKNCEDVNECDNNPCSQECANIYGSYQCYCRMGYYLKEDGHTCEDIDECSQSIGNLCAFQCVNVPGSYKCACPPHGYSMSPNGRTCQDIDECAIGSHNCSASQICFNIQGGFRCLSFACPDNYRRVSDIRCERVSCPNFQQCQTMPLRITYYQLSFQTNIVIPAQIFRIGPSPAYSGDNIIISIPHGNEEGYFSTRKLNSFTGAVYLHRQVREPRDFLIDVEMKLLRQGTFTTFLALELR
;
A
#
# COMPACT_ATOMS: atom_id res chain seq x y z
N ALA A 1 70.05 48.80 -138.61
CA ALA A 1 70.90 48.92 -139.80
C ALA A 1 70.03 49.15 -141.03
N ASP A 2 70.45 50.11 -141.85
CA ASP A 2 69.84 50.59 -143.09
C ASP A 2 69.69 49.49 -144.16
N GLU A 3 68.63 49.60 -144.98
CA GLU A 3 68.37 48.73 -146.13
C GLU A 3 68.66 49.49 -147.45
N ARG A 4 69.48 48.90 -148.35
CA ARG A 4 69.86 49.48 -149.66
C ARG A 4 69.14 48.75 -150.79
N CYS A 5 68.20 49.42 -151.48
CA CYS A 5 67.33 48.76 -152.48
C CYS A 5 67.80 49.04 -153.92
N VAL A 6 67.73 48.02 -154.78
CA VAL A 6 68.01 48.11 -156.24
C VAL A 6 66.73 47.76 -157.01
N ASN A 7 66.45 48.46 -158.11
CA ASN A 7 65.16 48.40 -158.84
C ASN A 7 65.22 47.44 -160.05
N THR A 8 64.19 46.61 -160.26
CA THR A 8 64.06 45.64 -161.38
C THR A 8 62.63 45.62 -161.96
N VAL A 9 62.44 45.19 -163.22
CA VAL A 9 61.11 45.18 -163.87
C VAL A 9 60.21 44.13 -163.21
N GLY A 10 59.39 44.58 -162.27
CA GLY A 10 58.52 43.74 -161.43
C GLY A 10 58.78 43.86 -159.92
N GLY A 11 59.80 44.60 -159.44
CA GLY A 11 60.02 44.83 -158.00
C GLY A 11 61.39 45.40 -157.61
N PHE A 12 61.61 45.63 -156.31
CA PHE A 12 62.90 46.00 -155.67
C PHE A 12 63.17 45.10 -154.44
N VAL A 13 64.44 44.79 -154.15
CA VAL A 13 64.86 43.91 -153.02
C VAL A 13 65.87 44.62 -152.11
N CYS A 14 65.77 44.40 -150.80
CA CYS A 14 66.54 45.03 -149.72
C CYS A 14 66.78 44.04 -148.53
N GLU A 15 68.02 43.93 -148.00
CA GLU A 15 68.40 43.06 -146.83
C GLU A 15 69.37 43.75 -145.83
N ARG A 16 69.47 43.23 -144.57
CA ARG A 16 69.88 43.92 -143.31
C ARG A 16 70.94 43.14 -142.45
N GLN A 17 71.84 43.80 -141.66
CA GLN A 17 72.92 43.16 -140.83
C GLN A 17 72.98 43.61 -139.33
N ILE A 18 73.41 42.73 -138.36
CA ILE A 18 73.35 42.87 -136.85
C ILE A 18 74.75 42.64 -136.15
N LEU A 19 75.08 43.35 -135.03
CA LEU A 19 76.33 43.27 -134.20
C LEU A 19 76.04 43.21 -132.66
N CYS A 20 76.90 42.57 -131.84
CA CYS A 20 76.74 42.30 -130.37
C CYS A 20 77.67 43.13 -129.42
N SER A 21 77.27 43.28 -128.14
CA SER A 21 77.99 44.02 -127.06
C SER A 21 79.12 43.21 -126.38
N SER A 22 80.10 43.89 -125.75
CA SER A 22 81.19 43.25 -125.00
C SER A 22 80.68 42.41 -123.81
N GLY A 23 81.29 41.24 -123.56
CA GLY A 23 80.79 40.24 -122.59
C GLY A 23 79.89 39.18 -123.23
N TYR A 24 79.50 39.37 -124.49
CA TYR A 24 78.64 38.45 -125.24
C TYR A 24 79.31 38.02 -126.56
N GLN A 25 79.20 36.75 -126.93
CA GLN A 25 79.64 36.24 -128.23
C GLN A 25 78.44 36.02 -129.16
N LEU A 26 78.59 36.38 -130.44
CA LEU A 26 77.55 36.15 -131.46
C LEU A 26 77.53 34.68 -131.84
N ARG A 27 76.42 33.99 -131.54
CA ARG A 27 76.18 32.60 -131.94
C ARG A 27 74.80 32.51 -132.58
N ASN A 28 74.73 32.04 -133.84
CA ASN A 28 73.48 31.91 -134.59
C ASN A 28 72.60 33.18 -134.64
N GLY A 29 73.21 34.36 -134.75
CA GLY A 29 72.47 35.62 -134.89
C GLY A 29 71.94 36.21 -133.57
N VAL A 30 72.26 35.62 -132.42
CA VAL A 30 71.90 36.11 -131.08
C VAL A 30 73.18 36.25 -130.23
N CYS A 31 73.23 37.28 -129.38
CA CYS A 31 74.35 37.53 -128.49
C CYS A 31 74.18 36.71 -127.20
N GLU A 32 75.07 35.76 -126.93
CA GLU A 32 75.06 34.93 -125.72
C GLU A 32 76.21 35.33 -124.78
N ASP A 33 75.93 35.34 -123.48
CA ASP A 33 76.88 35.68 -122.42
C ASP A 33 78.08 34.73 -122.37
N VAL A 34 79.28 35.25 -122.12
CA VAL A 34 80.52 34.47 -122.00
C VAL A 34 80.75 34.12 -120.54
N ASN A 35 80.85 32.83 -120.21
CA ASN A 35 81.06 32.40 -118.83
C ASN A 35 82.54 32.42 -118.41
N GLU A 36 82.97 33.48 -117.70
CA GLU A 36 84.39 33.66 -117.36
C GLU A 36 84.94 32.65 -116.34
N CYS A 37 84.08 32.04 -115.51
CA CYS A 37 84.48 31.02 -114.54
C CYS A 37 84.83 29.66 -115.20
N VAL A 38 84.36 29.42 -116.43
CA VAL A 38 84.69 28.21 -117.20
C VAL A 38 85.83 28.47 -118.17
N THR A 39 85.87 29.66 -118.78
CA THR A 39 86.96 30.05 -119.68
C THR A 39 88.25 30.43 -118.93
N ASN A 40 88.21 30.45 -117.58
CA ASN A 40 89.33 30.75 -116.68
C ASN A 40 89.92 32.15 -116.93
N THR A 41 89.08 33.08 -117.39
CA THR A 41 89.43 34.48 -117.67
C THR A 41 89.09 35.40 -116.49
N HIS A 42 88.83 34.83 -115.31
CA HIS A 42 88.51 35.55 -114.09
C HIS A 42 89.75 35.88 -113.23
N THR A 43 89.63 36.90 -112.37
CA THR A 43 90.73 37.39 -111.50
C THR A 43 90.53 37.06 -110.00
N CYS A 44 89.65 36.12 -109.65
CA CYS A 44 89.40 35.69 -108.25
C CYS A 44 90.64 35.14 -107.53
N GLN A 45 90.81 35.45 -106.24
CA GLN A 45 91.94 34.96 -105.43
C GLN A 45 91.76 33.48 -105.01
N ALA A 46 92.84 32.82 -104.56
CA ALA A 46 92.84 31.37 -104.31
C ALA A 46 91.95 30.92 -103.13
N ASP A 47 91.58 31.84 -102.23
CA ASP A 47 90.63 31.64 -101.13
C ASP A 47 89.19 32.07 -101.48
N GLU A 48 88.94 32.41 -102.75
CA GLU A 48 87.65 32.87 -103.27
C GLU A 48 87.13 31.98 -104.41
N ARG A 49 85.82 31.73 -104.42
CA ARG A 49 85.14 30.95 -105.46
C ARG A 49 84.52 31.87 -106.51
N CYS A 50 84.84 31.65 -107.79
CA CYS A 50 84.25 32.37 -108.94
C CYS A 50 82.80 31.93 -109.20
N VAL A 51 81.92 32.90 -109.47
CA VAL A 51 80.52 32.72 -109.90
C VAL A 51 80.24 33.59 -111.13
N ASN A 52 79.72 32.98 -112.21
CA ASN A 52 79.43 33.66 -113.47
C ASN A 52 78.13 34.45 -113.40
N THR A 53 78.09 35.63 -114.02
CA THR A 53 76.93 36.52 -114.08
C THR A 53 76.69 37.00 -115.52
N VAL A 54 75.45 37.37 -115.85
CA VAL A 54 75.11 37.77 -117.23
C VAL A 54 75.78 39.11 -117.57
N GLY A 55 76.84 39.06 -118.38
CA GLY A 55 77.73 40.15 -118.77
C GLY A 55 79.07 40.23 -118.02
N GLY A 56 79.42 39.28 -117.12
CA GLY A 56 80.67 39.28 -116.33
C GLY A 56 80.74 38.24 -115.18
N PHE A 57 81.62 38.40 -114.17
CA PHE A 57 81.75 37.45 -113.04
C PHE A 57 81.99 38.10 -111.66
N VAL A 58 81.76 37.35 -110.55
CA VAL A 58 81.95 37.77 -109.13
C VAL A 58 82.64 36.67 -108.31
N CYS A 59 83.39 37.01 -107.23
CA CYS A 59 84.16 36.07 -106.38
C CYS A 59 83.73 36.15 -104.88
N GLU A 60 83.53 35.00 -104.19
CA GLU A 60 83.06 34.94 -102.77
C GLU A 60 83.91 34.02 -101.84
N ARG A 61 83.98 34.32 -100.51
CA ARG A 61 84.88 33.68 -99.49
C ARG A 61 84.15 32.84 -98.41
N GLN A 62 84.74 31.74 -97.87
CA GLN A 62 84.13 30.86 -96.82
C GLN A 62 84.75 31.01 -95.40
N ILE A 63 83.96 30.81 -94.31
CA ILE A 63 84.35 30.92 -92.87
C ILE A 63 84.07 29.59 -92.10
N LEU A 64 84.97 29.15 -91.19
CA LEU A 64 84.81 28.01 -90.25
C LEU A 64 84.98 28.43 -88.76
N CYS A 65 84.23 27.83 -87.82
CA CYS A 65 84.26 28.12 -86.35
C CYS A 65 85.11 27.14 -85.52
N SER A 66 85.60 27.59 -84.36
CA SER A 66 86.37 26.81 -83.36
C SER A 66 85.51 25.82 -82.54
N SER A 67 86.12 24.79 -81.96
CA SER A 67 85.43 23.81 -81.09
C SER A 67 84.82 24.47 -79.85
N GLY A 68 83.58 24.12 -79.50
CA GLY A 68 82.80 24.75 -78.43
C GLY A 68 81.82 25.82 -78.93
N TYR A 69 81.91 26.20 -80.21
CA TYR A 69 81.02 27.18 -80.84
C TYR A 69 80.27 26.58 -82.03
N GLN A 70 79.04 27.05 -82.26
CA GLN A 70 78.22 26.69 -83.43
C GLN A 70 78.08 27.88 -84.38
N LEU A 71 78.14 27.61 -85.69
CA LEU A 71 77.99 28.65 -86.72
C LEU A 71 76.52 29.00 -86.89
N ARG A 72 76.16 30.24 -86.59
CA ARG A 72 74.81 30.77 -86.77
C ARG A 72 74.88 32.13 -87.46
N ASN A 73 74.23 32.26 -88.62
CA ASN A 73 74.20 33.51 -89.42
C ASN A 73 75.58 34.14 -89.69
N GLY A 74 76.62 33.32 -89.94
CA GLY A 74 77.96 33.81 -90.24
C GLY A 74 78.80 34.26 -89.04
N VAL A 75 78.31 34.03 -87.80
CA VAL A 75 79.02 34.31 -86.54
C VAL A 75 79.06 33.04 -85.70
N CYS A 76 80.17 32.82 -84.97
CA CYS A 76 80.33 31.67 -84.08
C CYS A 76 79.77 32.01 -82.70
N GLU A 77 78.73 31.30 -82.25
CA GLU A 77 78.10 31.45 -80.93
C GLU A 77 78.46 30.28 -80.02
N ASP A 78 78.68 30.55 -78.74
CA ASP A 78 79.05 29.55 -77.71
C ASP A 78 77.95 28.50 -77.50
N ILE A 79 78.34 27.25 -77.20
CA ILE A 79 77.41 26.16 -76.92
C ILE A 79 77.23 26.03 -75.40
N ASP A 80 76.06 26.43 -74.88
CA ASP A 80 75.76 26.27 -73.45
C ASP A 80 75.48 24.80 -73.07
N GLU A 81 76.49 24.12 -72.51
CA GLU A 81 76.39 22.70 -72.15
C GLU A 81 75.51 22.45 -70.91
N CYS A 82 75.27 23.47 -70.07
CA CYS A 82 74.40 23.38 -68.90
C CYS A 82 72.91 23.34 -69.31
N VAL A 83 72.53 24.10 -70.34
CA VAL A 83 71.17 24.06 -70.91
C VAL A 83 70.95 22.82 -71.76
N MET A 84 71.95 22.45 -72.56
CA MET A 84 71.90 21.26 -73.44
C MET A 84 72.01 19.93 -72.66
N ARG A 85 72.31 19.98 -71.35
CA ARG A 85 72.51 18.82 -70.46
C ARG A 85 73.58 17.84 -70.95
N THR A 86 74.59 18.37 -71.62
CA THR A 86 75.77 17.60 -72.08
C THR A 86 76.94 17.69 -71.10
N HIS A 87 76.79 18.44 -70.01
CA HIS A 87 77.78 18.58 -68.95
C HIS A 87 77.90 17.32 -68.06
N ASN A 88 79.06 17.12 -67.43
CA ASN A 88 79.38 15.94 -66.60
C ASN A 88 79.53 16.25 -65.09
N CYS A 89 78.86 17.29 -64.59
CA CYS A 89 78.89 17.67 -63.16
C CYS A 89 78.32 16.56 -62.25
N GLY A 90 79.09 16.15 -61.23
CA GLY A 90 78.70 15.08 -60.29
C GLY A 90 77.60 15.48 -59.28
N MET A 91 76.99 14.47 -58.62
CA MET A 91 75.95 14.67 -57.60
C MET A 91 76.45 15.57 -56.45
N GLY A 92 75.82 16.73 -56.25
CA GLY A 92 76.20 17.73 -55.24
C GLY A 92 76.84 19.00 -55.81
N PHE A 93 77.05 19.07 -57.13
CA PHE A 93 77.56 20.24 -57.84
C PHE A 93 76.53 20.82 -58.81
N GLN A 94 76.49 22.15 -58.95
CA GLN A 94 75.67 22.93 -59.88
C GLN A 94 76.51 23.37 -61.08
N CYS A 95 76.02 23.11 -62.31
CA CYS A 95 76.66 23.53 -63.57
C CYS A 95 76.51 25.03 -63.80
N GLN A 96 77.58 25.67 -64.27
CA GLN A 96 77.64 27.07 -64.71
C GLN A 96 78.37 27.17 -66.06
N ASN A 97 77.69 27.68 -67.09
CA ASN A 97 78.25 27.84 -68.43
C ASN A 97 79.32 28.94 -68.48
N THR A 98 80.35 28.75 -69.30
CA THR A 98 81.46 29.67 -69.53
C THR A 98 81.73 29.79 -71.02
N ASP A 99 82.25 30.92 -71.49
CA ASP A 99 82.51 31.11 -72.93
C ASP A 99 83.48 30.04 -73.46
N GLY A 100 82.99 29.14 -74.30
CA GLY A 100 83.67 27.98 -74.88
C GLY A 100 83.63 26.67 -74.07
N SER A 101 83.03 26.63 -72.86
CA SER A 101 82.97 25.44 -71.97
C SER A 101 82.03 25.58 -70.74
N PHE A 102 82.10 24.69 -69.72
CA PHE A 102 81.33 24.82 -68.46
C PHE A 102 82.14 24.51 -67.18
N THR A 103 81.65 24.97 -66.02
CA THR A 103 82.23 24.74 -64.67
C THR A 103 81.18 24.18 -63.68
N CYS A 104 81.59 23.49 -62.61
CA CYS A 104 80.67 22.87 -61.64
C CYS A 104 80.98 23.31 -60.19
N ASN A 105 80.01 23.92 -59.47
CA ASN A 105 80.17 24.54 -58.14
C ASN A 105 79.39 23.82 -57.02
N LEU A 106 79.80 23.91 -55.74
CA LEU A 106 79.25 23.13 -54.61
C LEU A 106 77.98 23.77 -53.97
N LYS A 107 76.98 22.97 -53.55
CA LYS A 107 75.70 23.44 -52.96
C LYS A 107 75.77 23.59 -51.41
N GLN A 108 75.42 24.76 -50.84
CA GLN A 108 75.52 25.07 -49.38
C GLN A 108 74.37 24.47 -48.50
N ARG A 109 74.62 24.25 -47.18
CA ARG A 109 73.71 23.65 -46.18
C ARG A 109 73.39 24.63 -45.01
N CYS A 110 72.19 24.54 -44.41
CA CYS A 110 71.70 25.46 -43.33
C CYS A 110 72.33 25.24 -41.94
N LEU A 111 72.25 26.29 -41.09
CA LEU A 111 72.69 26.29 -39.69
C LEU A 111 71.75 25.47 -38.79
N THR A 112 72.25 25.01 -37.63
CA THR A 112 71.46 24.33 -36.59
C THR A 112 70.35 25.24 -36.05
N GLY A 113 69.14 24.71 -35.89
CA GLY A 113 67.93 25.48 -35.54
C GLY A 113 67.08 25.87 -36.77
N PHE A 114 67.54 25.55 -37.99
CA PHE A 114 66.83 25.84 -39.23
C PHE A 114 66.70 24.57 -40.09
N THR A 115 65.60 24.46 -40.83
CA THR A 115 65.37 23.42 -41.85
C THR A 115 65.35 24.04 -43.24
N GLN A 116 65.68 23.27 -44.28
CA GLN A 116 65.57 23.73 -45.66
C GLN A 116 64.14 23.55 -46.17
N ASP A 117 63.56 24.63 -46.66
CA ASP A 117 62.32 24.57 -47.44
C ASP A 117 62.57 23.94 -48.82
N SER A 118 61.49 23.72 -49.58
CA SER A 118 61.55 23.15 -50.94
C SER A 118 62.33 24.00 -51.96
N HIS A 119 62.66 25.25 -51.63
CA HIS A 119 63.42 26.18 -52.47
C HIS A 119 64.88 26.35 -51.99
N GLY A 120 65.27 25.65 -50.92
CA GLY A 120 66.62 25.70 -50.36
C GLY A 120 66.88 26.84 -49.37
N ASN A 121 65.84 27.59 -48.95
CA ASN A 121 65.94 28.62 -47.93
C ASN A 121 65.91 27.99 -46.53
N CYS A 122 66.68 28.57 -45.60
CA CYS A 122 66.70 28.14 -44.21
C CYS A 122 65.53 28.77 -43.45
N ILE A 123 64.54 27.97 -43.06
CA ILE A 123 63.41 28.37 -42.22
C ILE A 123 63.64 27.93 -40.78
N ASP A 124 63.25 28.77 -39.83
CA ASP A 124 63.31 28.50 -38.41
C ASP A 124 62.51 27.24 -38.05
N ILE A 125 63.04 26.40 -37.16
CA ILE A 125 62.31 25.24 -36.65
C ILE A 125 61.44 25.72 -35.49
N ASP A 126 60.11 25.70 -35.63
CA ASP A 126 59.23 25.98 -34.50
C ASP A 126 59.27 24.80 -33.52
N GLU A 127 60.11 24.87 -32.48
CA GLU A 127 60.23 23.79 -31.50
C GLU A 127 58.97 23.63 -30.63
N CYS A 128 58.11 24.66 -30.54
CA CYS A 128 56.85 24.59 -29.81
C CYS A 128 55.77 23.77 -30.55
N SER A 129 55.89 23.63 -31.87
CA SER A 129 55.00 22.82 -32.71
C SER A 129 55.64 21.50 -33.16
N SER A 130 56.97 21.46 -33.27
CA SER A 130 57.71 20.33 -33.84
C SER A 130 58.12 19.28 -32.79
N VAL A 131 58.13 19.64 -31.50
CA VAL A 131 58.46 18.74 -30.38
C VAL A 131 57.24 18.60 -29.47
N SER A 132 56.93 17.40 -29.00
CA SER A 132 55.73 17.13 -28.20
C SER A 132 55.79 17.69 -26.77
N GLU A 133 56.98 17.76 -26.16
CA GLU A 133 57.23 18.37 -24.84
C GLU A 133 58.52 19.21 -24.85
N PRO A 134 58.53 20.39 -25.47
CA PRO A 134 59.72 21.23 -25.58
C PRO A 134 60.11 21.89 -24.25
N CYS A 135 59.16 22.07 -23.32
CA CYS A 135 59.39 22.65 -21.99
C CYS A 135 58.92 21.68 -20.88
N THR A 136 59.52 21.79 -19.69
CA THR A 136 59.07 21.05 -18.49
C THR A 136 57.63 21.41 -18.11
N THR A 137 56.92 20.47 -17.48
CA THR A 137 55.56 20.67 -16.96
C THR A 137 55.46 21.95 -16.10
N GLY A 138 54.53 22.85 -16.46
CA GLY A 138 54.33 24.15 -15.79
C GLY A 138 54.90 25.38 -16.53
N PHE A 139 55.55 25.20 -17.68
CA PHE A 139 56.04 26.29 -18.53
C PHE A 139 55.34 26.33 -19.90
N ASN A 140 55.18 27.52 -20.46
CA ASN A 140 54.74 27.80 -21.83
C ASN A 140 55.98 27.92 -22.72
N CYS A 141 55.97 27.20 -23.84
CA CYS A 141 56.98 27.35 -24.90
C CYS A 141 56.67 28.59 -25.74
N ILE A 142 57.70 29.38 -26.02
CA ILE A 142 57.66 30.55 -26.92
C ILE A 142 58.76 30.34 -27.96
N ASN A 143 58.38 30.17 -29.22
CA ASN A 143 59.31 30.02 -30.33
C ASN A 143 60.08 31.32 -30.57
N THR A 144 61.38 31.24 -30.78
CA THR A 144 62.25 32.37 -31.09
C THR A 144 63.10 32.04 -32.32
N VAL A 145 63.65 33.04 -33.00
CA VAL A 145 64.42 32.74 -34.22
C VAL A 145 65.72 31.99 -33.86
N GLY A 146 65.81 30.74 -34.28
CA GLY A 146 66.92 29.80 -34.07
C GLY A 146 66.89 29.00 -32.76
N SER A 147 65.85 29.14 -31.91
CA SER A 147 65.71 28.47 -30.61
C SER A 147 64.31 28.69 -30.00
N TYR A 148 64.01 28.16 -28.82
CA TYR A 148 62.80 28.47 -28.05
C TYR A 148 63.11 28.94 -26.62
N THR A 149 62.14 29.57 -25.95
CA THR A 149 62.21 29.93 -24.52
C THR A 149 61.01 29.39 -23.75
N CYS A 150 61.21 29.02 -22.49
CA CYS A 150 60.16 28.49 -21.62
C CYS A 150 59.82 29.51 -20.52
N GLN A 151 58.60 30.07 -20.53
CA GLN A 151 58.12 31.00 -19.50
C GLN A 151 57.11 30.35 -18.56
N ARG A 152 57.09 30.75 -17.29
CA ARG A 152 56.22 30.11 -16.28
C ARG A 152 54.75 30.37 -16.60
N LYS A 153 53.91 29.33 -16.62
CA LYS A 153 52.45 29.46 -16.72
C LYS A 153 51.92 30.07 -15.42
N ILE A 154 51.68 31.38 -15.39
CA ILE A 154 50.96 32.02 -14.27
C ILE A 154 49.47 31.82 -14.53
N ILE A 155 48.88 30.82 -13.90
CA ILE A 155 47.43 30.60 -13.95
C ILE A 155 46.75 31.57 -12.98
N MET A 156 45.92 32.45 -13.53
CA MET A 156 44.99 33.30 -12.78
C MET A 156 43.69 32.54 -12.57
N CYS A 157 43.42 32.12 -11.33
CA CYS A 157 42.20 31.41 -10.99
C CYS A 157 41.00 32.35 -10.90
N SER A 158 39.84 31.88 -11.36
CA SER A 158 38.56 32.56 -11.15
C SER A 158 38.22 32.63 -9.67
N ARG A 159 37.32 33.55 -9.29
CA ARG A 159 36.80 33.65 -7.93
C ARG A 159 36.23 32.29 -7.47
N GLY A 160 36.49 31.92 -6.21
CA GLY A 160 36.12 30.60 -5.67
C GLY A 160 37.17 29.51 -5.88
N TYR A 161 38.28 29.83 -6.55
CA TYR A 161 39.39 28.89 -6.75
C TYR A 161 40.71 29.48 -6.25
N HIS A 162 41.58 28.62 -5.71
CA HIS A 162 42.95 28.97 -5.37
C HIS A 162 43.94 28.19 -6.22
N SER A 163 45.16 28.70 -6.38
CA SER A 163 46.20 28.00 -7.12
C SER A 163 46.72 26.80 -6.32
N SER A 164 46.94 25.68 -7.02
CA SER A 164 47.69 24.54 -6.50
C SER A 164 49.12 24.95 -6.10
N PRO A 165 49.80 24.25 -5.18
CA PRO A 165 51.17 24.61 -4.75
C PRO A 165 52.19 24.71 -5.91
N ASP A 166 51.99 23.93 -6.96
CA ASP A 166 52.75 23.91 -8.21
C ASP A 166 52.31 24.98 -9.24
N GLY A 167 51.20 25.68 -8.99
CA GLY A 167 50.69 26.76 -9.83
C GLY A 167 50.08 26.30 -11.17
N ALA A 168 49.96 24.99 -11.40
CA ALA A 168 49.52 24.44 -12.70
C ALA A 168 48.02 24.19 -12.80
N ARG A 169 47.27 24.22 -11.70
CA ARG A 169 45.82 24.00 -11.67
C ARG A 169 45.13 24.90 -10.65
N CYS A 170 43.87 25.23 -10.94
CA CYS A 170 42.97 25.89 -10.01
C CYS A 170 42.21 24.83 -9.22
N ILE A 171 42.31 24.89 -7.90
CA ILE A 171 41.62 24.02 -6.96
C ILE A 171 40.47 24.81 -6.38
N ASP A 172 39.31 24.19 -6.35
CA ASP A 172 38.12 24.74 -5.72
C ASP A 172 38.38 25.05 -4.24
N VAL A 173 37.90 26.20 -3.77
CA VAL A 173 37.99 26.59 -2.37
C VAL A 173 36.77 26.04 -1.65
N ASP A 174 36.96 25.04 -0.78
CA ASP A 174 35.85 24.51 0.02
C ASP A 174 35.46 25.51 1.12
N GLU A 175 34.50 26.40 0.82
CA GLU A 175 34.09 27.42 1.78
C GLU A 175 33.36 26.84 2.99
N CYS A 176 32.82 25.62 2.88
CA CYS A 176 32.17 24.90 3.96
C CYS A 176 33.20 24.36 4.96
N GLN A 177 34.29 23.77 4.48
CA GLN A 177 35.38 23.30 5.34
C GLN A 177 36.17 24.45 5.96
N MET A 178 36.35 25.54 5.22
CA MET A 178 37.09 26.72 5.69
C MET A 178 36.26 27.63 6.61
N GLY A 179 34.95 27.39 6.76
CA GLY A 179 34.06 28.21 7.59
C GLY A 179 33.87 29.64 7.06
N THR A 180 34.13 29.87 5.77
CA THR A 180 34.00 31.18 5.12
C THR A 180 32.64 31.38 4.44
N HIS A 181 31.78 30.35 4.45
CA HIS A 181 30.42 30.39 3.95
C HIS A 181 29.52 31.35 4.74
N ARG A 182 28.49 31.91 4.09
CA ARG A 182 27.49 32.81 4.72
C ARG A 182 26.13 32.13 4.92
N CYS A 183 26.15 30.85 5.28
CA CYS A 183 24.90 30.13 5.57
C CYS A 183 24.30 30.62 6.90
N GLY A 184 22.99 30.81 6.95
CA GLY A 184 22.26 31.23 8.14
C GLY A 184 22.08 30.09 9.16
N GLU A 185 21.54 30.41 10.34
CA GLU A 185 21.23 29.40 11.36
C GLU A 185 20.22 28.37 10.82
N GLY A 186 20.51 27.07 11.04
CA GLY A 186 19.69 25.97 10.53
C GLY A 186 19.91 25.60 9.06
N GLN A 187 20.92 26.17 8.39
CA GLN A 187 21.33 25.79 7.04
C GLN A 187 22.57 24.89 7.02
N ILE A 188 22.60 23.96 6.08
CA ILE A 188 23.72 23.08 5.77
C ILE A 188 24.45 23.64 4.55
N CYS A 189 25.76 23.79 4.65
CA CYS A 189 26.61 24.23 3.56
C CYS A 189 26.98 23.04 2.66
N HIS A 190 26.81 23.20 1.35
CA HIS A 190 27.27 22.26 0.34
C HIS A 190 28.28 22.96 -0.58
N ASN A 191 29.50 22.42 -0.63
CA ASN A 191 30.54 22.93 -1.51
C ASN A 191 30.25 22.54 -2.97
N LEU A 192 30.41 23.48 -3.89
CA LEU A 192 30.26 23.29 -5.33
C LEU A 192 31.50 23.84 -6.03
N PRO A 193 31.83 23.38 -7.25
CA PRO A 193 32.97 23.94 -7.98
C PRO A 193 32.80 25.45 -8.24
N GLY A 194 33.59 26.27 -7.55
CA GLY A 194 33.67 27.73 -7.64
C GLY A 194 32.71 28.51 -6.75
N SER A 195 31.93 27.85 -5.91
CA SER A 195 30.95 28.46 -5.01
C SER A 195 30.43 27.45 -3.99
N TYR A 196 29.70 27.90 -2.98
CA TYR A 196 28.90 27.04 -2.12
C TYR A 196 27.40 27.31 -2.32
N ARG A 197 26.55 26.39 -1.85
CA ARG A 197 25.11 26.62 -1.64
C ARG A 197 24.74 26.31 -0.19
N CYS A 198 23.74 27.02 0.31
CA CYS A 198 23.20 26.81 1.66
C CYS A 198 21.78 26.27 1.53
N ASP A 199 21.58 25.03 1.96
CA ASP A 199 20.28 24.38 1.95
C ASP A 199 19.74 24.34 3.39
N CYS A 200 18.43 24.45 3.58
CA CYS A 200 17.86 24.23 4.92
C CYS A 200 18.04 22.77 5.34
N GLN A 201 18.15 22.53 6.65
CA GLN A 201 18.09 21.17 7.21
C GLN A 201 16.83 20.43 6.73
N THR A 202 16.92 19.10 6.69
CA THR A 202 15.78 18.26 6.27
C THR A 202 14.57 18.54 7.16
N GLY A 203 13.38 18.69 6.56
CA GLY A 203 12.16 19.09 7.27
C GLY A 203 11.94 20.60 7.36
N TYR A 204 12.88 21.43 6.87
CA TYR A 204 12.74 22.88 6.89
C TYR A 204 12.63 23.48 5.48
N GLN A 205 11.93 24.61 5.38
CA GLN A 205 11.76 25.41 4.17
C GLN A 205 12.39 26.79 4.37
N TYR A 206 13.06 27.30 3.34
CA TYR A 206 13.58 28.66 3.37
C TYR A 206 12.44 29.68 3.23
N ASP A 207 12.24 30.53 4.23
CA ASP A 207 11.33 31.66 4.19
C ASP A 207 12.09 32.90 3.69
N ALA A 208 11.75 33.38 2.48
CA ALA A 208 12.41 34.52 1.86
C ALA A 208 12.09 35.87 2.53
N ILE A 209 10.99 35.97 3.27
CA ILE A 209 10.60 37.21 3.97
C ILE A 209 11.40 37.31 5.27
N ARG A 210 11.48 36.21 6.02
CA ARG A 210 12.19 36.15 7.31
C ARG A 210 13.67 35.84 7.18
N GLN A 211 14.13 35.44 5.99
CA GLN A 211 15.52 35.05 5.69
C GLN A 211 16.03 33.94 6.62
N LEU A 212 15.17 32.98 6.97
CA LEU A 212 15.48 31.88 7.89
C LEU A 212 14.77 30.58 7.48
N CYS A 213 15.31 29.45 7.94
CA CYS A 213 14.70 28.15 7.73
C CYS A 213 13.57 27.94 8.75
N VAL A 214 12.34 27.83 8.25
CA VAL A 214 11.15 27.54 9.06
C VAL A 214 10.81 26.06 8.94
N ASP A 215 10.40 25.49 10.06
CA ASP A 215 9.92 24.11 10.12
C ASP A 215 8.72 23.91 9.18
N VAL A 216 8.73 22.83 8.41
CA VAL A 216 7.62 22.47 7.53
C VAL A 216 6.67 21.61 8.33
N ASN A 217 5.48 22.14 8.63
CA ASN A 217 4.46 21.33 9.27
C ASN A 217 3.93 20.25 8.31
N GLU A 218 4.45 19.03 8.40
CA GLU A 218 4.08 17.96 7.48
C GLU A 218 2.64 17.50 7.72
N CYS A 219 2.15 17.54 8.96
CA CYS A 219 0.77 17.21 9.32
C CYS A 219 -0.25 18.10 8.60
N TRP A 220 0.06 19.40 8.44
CA TRP A 220 -0.78 20.32 7.66
C TRP A 220 -0.57 20.19 6.16
N ARG A 221 0.65 19.88 5.73
CA ARG A 221 0.98 19.74 4.30
C ARG A 221 0.38 18.47 3.69
N TYR A 222 0.29 17.39 4.46
CA TYR A 222 -0.19 16.08 4.02
C TYR A 222 -1.25 15.50 5.00
N PRO A 223 -2.40 16.17 5.15
CA PRO A 223 -3.42 15.77 6.13
C PRO A 223 -3.96 14.36 5.81
N GLY A 224 -3.98 13.49 6.84
CA GLY A 224 -4.50 12.13 6.75
C GLY A 224 -3.69 11.15 5.89
N ARG A 225 -2.48 11.52 5.43
CA ARG A 225 -1.60 10.64 4.64
C ARG A 225 -0.38 10.14 5.39
N LEU A 226 0.04 10.83 6.45
CA LEU A 226 1.28 10.54 7.17
C LEU A 226 1.08 9.51 8.28
N CYS A 227 0.02 9.68 9.05
CA CYS A 227 -0.33 8.87 10.20
C CYS A 227 -1.73 8.29 10.01
N ALA A 228 -1.98 7.08 10.51
CA ALA A 228 -3.31 6.47 10.46
C ALA A 228 -4.33 7.23 11.33
N GLN A 229 -3.89 7.81 12.45
CA GLN A 229 -4.77 8.53 13.39
C GLN A 229 -4.27 9.95 13.68
N THR A 230 -3.44 10.15 14.70
CA THR A 230 -2.98 11.48 15.14
C THR A 230 -1.59 11.78 14.59
N CYS A 231 -1.39 13.03 14.15
CA CYS A 231 -0.12 13.54 13.64
C CYS A 231 0.26 14.79 14.44
N ASP A 232 1.40 14.72 15.13
CA ASP A 232 1.95 15.80 15.92
C ASP A 232 3.20 16.33 15.23
N ASN A 233 3.21 17.62 14.92
CA ASN A 233 4.35 18.26 14.26
C ASN A 233 5.50 18.48 15.25
N THR A 234 6.72 18.14 14.86
CA THR A 234 7.93 18.32 15.66
C THR A 234 8.97 19.13 14.87
N ALA A 235 10.00 19.65 15.53
CA ALA A 235 11.03 20.42 14.81
C ALA A 235 11.81 19.52 13.85
N GLY A 236 11.66 19.76 12.53
CA GLY A 236 12.31 19.03 11.44
C GLY A 236 11.64 17.71 11.04
N SER A 237 10.50 17.35 11.66
CA SER A 237 9.79 16.10 11.37
C SER A 237 8.39 16.07 11.99
N TYR A 238 7.74 14.92 11.98
CA TYR A 238 6.47 14.68 12.66
C TYR A 238 6.52 13.36 13.43
N GLN A 239 5.66 13.25 14.44
CA GLN A 239 5.43 12.03 15.20
C GLN A 239 3.98 11.61 15.05
N CYS A 240 3.76 10.31 14.80
CA CYS A 240 2.41 9.74 14.84
C CYS A 240 2.10 9.22 16.24
N SER A 241 0.86 9.43 16.66
CA SER A 241 0.32 8.89 17.90
C SER A 241 -1.04 8.22 17.63
N CYS A 242 -1.37 7.23 18.46
CA CYS A 242 -2.62 6.48 18.34
C CYS A 242 -3.58 6.87 19.47
N THR A 243 -4.88 6.81 19.20
CA THR A 243 -5.90 6.99 20.22
C THR A 243 -5.90 5.83 21.21
N THR A 244 -6.54 6.03 22.37
CA THR A 244 -6.71 4.97 23.39
C THR A 244 -7.36 3.73 22.79
N GLY A 245 -6.87 2.55 23.15
CA GLY A 245 -7.28 1.26 22.55
C GLY A 245 -6.41 0.83 21.36
N PHE A 246 -5.44 1.65 20.94
CA PHE A 246 -4.52 1.33 19.86
C PHE A 246 -3.06 1.53 20.27
N SER A 247 -2.18 0.75 19.64
CA SER A 247 -0.74 0.82 19.79
C SER A 247 -0.08 1.19 18.46
N LEU A 248 1.01 1.95 18.52
CA LEU A 248 1.74 2.36 17.32
C LEU A 248 2.51 1.16 16.77
N ALA A 249 2.25 0.82 15.51
CA ALA A 249 2.91 -0.27 14.81
C ALA A 249 4.41 0.01 14.60
N PHE A 250 5.16 -1.02 14.23
CA PHE A 250 6.62 -0.93 14.04
C PHE A 250 7.05 0.09 12.96
N ASP A 251 6.17 0.40 12.00
CA ASP A 251 6.42 1.41 10.98
C ASP A 251 6.33 2.85 11.48
N GLY A 252 5.91 3.04 12.74
CA GLY A 252 5.75 4.34 13.38
C GLY A 252 4.62 5.18 12.81
N LYS A 253 3.69 4.60 12.04
CA LYS A 253 2.63 5.33 11.32
C LYS A 253 1.25 4.70 11.44
N ASN A 254 1.18 3.38 11.44
CA ASN A 254 -0.07 2.64 11.56
C ASN A 254 -0.39 2.37 13.04
N CYS A 255 -1.69 2.22 13.32
CA CYS A 255 -2.19 1.95 14.65
C CYS A 255 -2.87 0.59 14.66
N GLU A 256 -2.38 -0.30 15.51
CA GLU A 256 -2.90 -1.65 15.69
C GLU A 256 -3.75 -1.72 16.94
N ASP A 257 -4.87 -2.43 16.84
CA ASP A 257 -5.82 -2.64 17.93
C ASP A 257 -5.14 -3.36 19.12
N VAL A 258 -5.30 -2.81 20.32
CA VAL A 258 -4.77 -3.43 21.53
C VAL A 258 -5.81 -4.40 22.06
N ASN A 259 -5.45 -5.68 22.18
CA ASN A 259 -6.35 -6.65 22.77
C ASN A 259 -6.35 -6.53 24.30
N GLU A 260 -7.32 -5.79 24.87
CA GLU A 260 -7.37 -5.63 26.32
C GLU A 260 -7.73 -6.93 27.07
N CYS A 261 -8.36 -7.90 26.38
CA CYS A 261 -8.74 -9.18 26.98
C CYS A 261 -7.55 -10.03 27.42
N ASP A 262 -6.34 -9.77 26.92
CA ASP A 262 -5.13 -10.49 27.34
C ASP A 262 -4.79 -10.27 28.82
N ASN A 263 -5.27 -9.17 29.42
CA ASN A 263 -5.11 -8.87 30.84
C ASN A 263 -6.28 -9.32 31.73
N ASN A 264 -7.27 -10.03 31.17
CA ASN A 264 -8.49 -10.45 31.87
C ASN A 264 -9.20 -9.31 32.65
N PRO A 265 -9.59 -8.21 31.99
CA PRO A 265 -10.24 -7.07 32.65
C PRO A 265 -11.67 -7.36 33.09
N CYS A 266 -12.31 -8.38 32.51
CA CYS A 266 -13.68 -8.77 32.81
C CYS A 266 -13.75 -9.87 33.87
N SER A 267 -14.76 -9.81 34.73
CA SER A 267 -15.03 -10.87 35.73
C SER A 267 -15.43 -12.23 35.12
N GLN A 268 -16.04 -12.22 33.93
CA GLN A 268 -16.49 -13.41 33.21
C GLN A 268 -15.95 -13.43 31.77
N GLU A 269 -16.79 -13.12 30.78
CA GLU A 269 -16.41 -13.22 29.37
C GLU A 269 -15.96 -11.86 28.85
N CYS A 270 -14.85 -11.85 28.10
CA CYS A 270 -14.29 -10.66 27.47
C CYS A 270 -14.28 -10.86 25.96
N ALA A 271 -14.77 -9.87 25.21
CA ALA A 271 -14.62 -9.81 23.78
C ALA A 271 -13.84 -8.55 23.40
N ASN A 272 -12.75 -8.75 22.66
CA ASN A 272 -12.01 -7.65 22.07
C ASN A 272 -12.80 -7.07 20.90
N ILE A 273 -12.94 -5.75 20.85
CA ILE A 273 -13.61 -5.03 19.77
C ILE A 273 -12.66 -3.98 19.21
N TYR A 274 -12.91 -3.48 18.01
CA TYR A 274 -12.00 -2.51 17.42
C TYR A 274 -11.98 -1.20 18.22
N GLY A 275 -10.84 -0.90 18.85
CA GLY A 275 -10.54 0.26 19.68
C GLY A 275 -10.97 0.16 21.15
N SER A 276 -11.44 -1.00 21.62
CA SER A 276 -11.86 -1.22 23.01
C SER A 276 -12.14 -2.70 23.29
N TYR A 277 -12.73 -3.02 24.43
CA TYR A 277 -13.27 -4.33 24.75
C TYR A 277 -14.68 -4.21 25.34
N GLN A 278 -15.42 -5.31 25.30
CA GLN A 278 -16.71 -5.42 25.97
C GLN A 278 -16.76 -6.68 26.83
N CYS A 279 -17.23 -6.50 28.07
CA CYS A 279 -17.48 -7.61 28.98
C CYS A 279 -18.92 -8.13 28.84
N TYR A 280 -19.06 -9.44 28.87
CA TYR A 280 -20.35 -10.12 28.85
C TYR A 280 -20.50 -11.02 30.07
N CYS A 281 -21.73 -11.10 30.56
CA CYS A 281 -22.10 -11.95 31.66
C CYS A 281 -22.82 -13.20 31.16
N ARG A 282 -22.53 -14.33 31.78
CA ARG A 282 -23.25 -15.58 31.53
C ARG A 282 -24.71 -15.45 31.93
N MET A 283 -25.55 -16.33 31.41
CA MET A 283 -26.96 -16.37 31.76
C MET A 283 -27.15 -16.49 33.28
N GLY A 284 -28.09 -15.72 33.85
CA GLY A 284 -28.31 -15.62 35.29
C GLY A 284 -27.51 -14.51 35.98
N TYR A 285 -26.70 -13.75 35.25
CA TYR A 285 -25.93 -12.61 35.76
C TYR A 285 -26.24 -11.33 34.98
N TYR A 286 -26.11 -10.18 35.62
CA TYR A 286 -26.19 -8.87 34.98
C TYR A 286 -24.86 -8.13 35.09
N LEU A 287 -24.57 -7.31 34.08
CA LEU A 287 -23.39 -6.45 34.09
C LEU A 287 -23.66 -5.22 34.94
N LYS A 288 -22.78 -4.97 35.90
CA LYS A 288 -22.83 -3.80 36.77
C LYS A 288 -22.52 -2.50 36.01
N GLU A 289 -22.83 -1.35 36.60
CA GLU A 289 -22.52 -0.03 36.04
C GLU A 289 -21.03 0.21 35.76
N ASP A 290 -20.13 -0.56 36.40
CA ASP A 290 -18.68 -0.50 36.11
C ASP A 290 -18.31 -1.11 34.75
N GLY A 291 -19.23 -1.82 34.09
CA GLY A 291 -19.02 -2.44 32.79
C GLY A 291 -18.09 -3.65 32.80
N HIS A 292 -17.66 -4.15 33.98
CA HIS A 292 -16.65 -5.21 34.10
C HIS A 292 -17.08 -6.34 35.06
N THR A 293 -17.88 -6.01 36.07
CA THR A 293 -18.29 -6.96 37.10
C THR A 293 -19.67 -7.53 36.78
N CYS A 294 -19.77 -8.86 36.77
CA CYS A 294 -21.02 -9.58 36.62
C CYS A 294 -21.53 -9.96 38.00
N GLU A 295 -22.71 -9.45 38.35
CA GLU A 295 -23.41 -9.76 39.60
C GLU A 295 -24.55 -10.73 39.33
N ASP A 296 -24.77 -11.63 40.28
CA ASP A 296 -25.81 -12.65 40.22
C ASP A 296 -27.20 -12.00 40.24
N ILE A 297 -28.09 -12.46 39.36
CA ILE A 297 -29.49 -12.00 39.36
C ILE A 297 -30.22 -12.76 40.45
N ASP A 298 -30.58 -12.07 41.53
CA ASP A 298 -31.43 -12.68 42.56
C ASP A 298 -32.88 -12.79 42.07
N GLU A 299 -33.22 -13.93 41.46
CA GLU A 299 -34.56 -14.15 40.93
C GLU A 299 -35.62 -14.27 42.05
N CYS A 300 -35.20 -14.57 43.28
CA CYS A 300 -36.10 -14.66 44.43
C CYS A 300 -36.56 -13.28 44.93
N SER A 301 -35.74 -12.24 44.83
CA SER A 301 -36.11 -10.87 45.24
C SER A 301 -36.82 -10.07 44.15
N GLN A 302 -36.57 -10.38 42.87
CA GLN A 302 -37.14 -9.62 41.73
C GLN A 302 -38.63 -9.90 41.44
N SER A 303 -39.29 -10.79 42.20
CA SER A 303 -40.74 -11.05 42.14
C SER A 303 -41.32 -11.28 40.73
N ILE A 304 -40.58 -11.98 39.88
CA ILE A 304 -41.10 -12.49 38.60
C ILE A 304 -42.00 -13.70 38.89
N GLY A 305 -43.22 -13.42 39.36
CA GLY A 305 -44.37 -14.32 39.46
C GLY A 305 -44.11 -15.76 39.94
N ASN A 306 -44.43 -16.07 41.19
CA ASN A 306 -44.60 -17.44 41.71
C ASN A 306 -43.56 -18.47 41.19
N LEU A 307 -42.26 -18.16 41.24
CA LEU A 307 -41.20 -19.06 40.74
C LEU A 307 -41.19 -20.42 41.47
N CYS A 308 -41.48 -20.39 42.77
CA CYS A 308 -41.55 -21.56 43.64
C CYS A 308 -42.89 -21.57 44.39
N ALA A 309 -43.43 -22.76 44.63
CA ALA A 309 -44.69 -22.91 45.36
C ALA A 309 -44.58 -22.63 46.86
N PHE A 310 -43.38 -22.79 47.44
CA PHE A 310 -43.17 -22.65 48.89
C PHE A 310 -42.02 -21.71 49.21
N GLN A 311 -40.76 -22.15 49.02
CA GLN A 311 -39.58 -21.34 49.31
C GLN A 311 -38.66 -21.27 48.09
N CYS A 312 -38.18 -20.07 47.78
CA CYS A 312 -37.15 -19.80 46.77
C CYS A 312 -35.81 -19.57 47.48
N VAL A 313 -34.74 -20.14 46.93
CA VAL A 313 -33.36 -19.97 47.40
C VAL A 313 -32.51 -19.53 46.21
N ASN A 314 -31.94 -18.34 46.29
CA ASN A 314 -31.05 -17.81 45.26
C ASN A 314 -29.72 -18.57 45.26
N VAL A 315 -29.19 -18.92 44.08
CA VAL A 315 -27.89 -19.59 43.93
C VAL A 315 -27.11 -18.93 42.78
N PRO A 316 -25.76 -18.95 42.77
CA PRO A 316 -25.02 -18.30 41.69
C PRO A 316 -25.41 -18.81 40.29
N GLY A 317 -25.98 -17.92 39.48
CA GLY A 317 -26.46 -18.09 38.11
C GLY A 317 -27.89 -18.62 37.98
N SER A 318 -28.62 -18.86 39.08
CA SER A 318 -30.00 -19.37 39.04
C SER A 318 -30.71 -19.33 40.39
N TYR A 319 -31.86 -19.99 40.50
CA TYR A 319 -32.55 -20.22 41.76
C TYR A 319 -32.91 -21.70 41.94
N LYS A 320 -33.15 -22.09 43.19
CA LYS A 320 -33.66 -23.42 43.56
C LYS A 320 -34.88 -23.28 44.45
N CYS A 321 -35.88 -24.11 44.20
CA CYS A 321 -37.04 -24.21 45.07
C CYS A 321 -36.79 -25.24 46.18
N ALA A 322 -37.26 -24.92 47.38
CA ALA A 322 -37.19 -25.80 48.54
C ALA A 322 -38.59 -26.07 49.09
N CYS A 323 -38.84 -27.32 49.47
CA CYS A 323 -40.03 -27.74 50.20
C CYS A 323 -39.76 -27.81 51.70
N PRO A 324 -40.80 -27.80 52.55
CA PRO A 324 -40.65 -28.12 53.96
C PRO A 324 -39.87 -29.43 54.16
N PRO A 325 -39.02 -29.53 55.20
CA PRO A 325 -38.17 -30.71 55.42
C PRO A 325 -38.96 -31.98 55.76
N HIS A 326 -40.23 -31.85 56.17
CA HIS A 326 -41.12 -32.95 56.55
C HIS A 326 -42.50 -32.77 55.92
N GLY A 327 -43.18 -33.88 55.62
CA GLY A 327 -44.54 -33.92 55.08
C GLY A 327 -44.67 -33.62 53.57
N TYR A 328 -43.62 -33.14 52.92
CA TYR A 328 -43.65 -32.80 51.49
C TYR A 328 -42.41 -33.29 50.74
N SER A 329 -42.62 -33.65 49.48
CA SER A 329 -41.57 -34.03 48.53
C SER A 329 -41.56 -33.09 47.32
N MET A 330 -40.39 -32.92 46.70
CA MET A 330 -40.27 -32.11 45.50
C MET A 330 -40.87 -32.85 44.32
N SER A 331 -41.85 -32.24 43.65
CA SER A 331 -42.41 -32.82 42.43
C SER A 331 -41.41 -32.82 41.26
N PRO A 332 -41.63 -33.62 40.20
CA PRO A 332 -40.69 -33.74 39.07
C PRO A 332 -40.40 -32.44 38.32
N ASN A 333 -41.27 -31.43 38.45
CA ASN A 333 -41.05 -30.11 37.83
C ASN A 333 -40.08 -29.22 38.62
N GLY A 334 -39.63 -29.64 39.81
CA GLY A 334 -38.68 -28.91 40.65
C GLY A 334 -39.22 -27.61 41.25
N ARG A 335 -40.52 -27.32 41.13
CA ARG A 335 -41.15 -26.04 41.54
C ARG A 335 -42.30 -26.19 42.53
N THR A 336 -43.03 -27.30 42.47
CA THR A 336 -44.19 -27.56 43.35
C THR A 336 -43.91 -28.65 44.38
N CYS A 337 -44.41 -28.47 45.61
CA CYS A 337 -44.29 -29.46 46.68
C CYS A 337 -45.51 -30.39 46.66
N GLN A 338 -45.25 -31.69 46.68
CA GLN A 338 -46.27 -32.73 46.75
C GLN A 338 -46.32 -33.31 48.16
N ASP A 339 -47.53 -33.36 48.72
CA ASP A 339 -47.82 -33.98 50.01
C ASP A 339 -47.41 -35.46 50.03
N ILE A 340 -46.80 -35.90 51.12
CA ILE A 340 -46.41 -37.29 51.32
C ILE A 340 -47.56 -38.00 52.03
N ASP A 341 -48.19 -38.98 51.38
CA ASP A 341 -49.25 -39.77 52.02
C ASP A 341 -48.66 -40.80 52.99
N GLU A 342 -48.49 -40.42 54.26
CA GLU A 342 -47.89 -41.32 55.26
C GLU A 342 -48.78 -42.52 55.60
N CYS A 343 -50.10 -42.41 55.38
CA CYS A 343 -51.05 -43.51 55.59
C CYS A 343 -50.92 -44.57 54.48
N ALA A 344 -50.73 -44.16 53.23
CA ALA A 344 -50.50 -45.08 52.11
C ALA A 344 -49.12 -45.74 52.17
N ILE A 345 -48.09 -44.99 52.60
CA ILE A 345 -46.71 -45.48 52.69
C ILE A 345 -46.49 -46.33 53.97
N GLY A 346 -47.36 -46.19 54.96
CA GLY A 346 -47.23 -46.89 56.25
C GLY A 346 -46.18 -46.27 57.17
N SER A 347 -45.81 -45.02 56.95
CA SER A 347 -44.85 -44.27 57.79
C SER A 347 -45.51 -43.54 58.97
N HIS A 348 -46.74 -43.93 59.30
CA HIS A 348 -47.52 -43.36 60.41
C HIS A 348 -47.32 -44.15 61.72
N ASN A 349 -47.50 -43.49 62.87
CA ASN A 349 -47.36 -44.11 64.20
C ASN A 349 -48.70 -44.43 64.90
N CYS A 350 -49.76 -44.67 64.13
CA CYS A 350 -51.09 -44.93 64.68
C CYS A 350 -51.17 -46.27 65.42
N SER A 351 -51.91 -46.29 66.53
CA SER A 351 -52.20 -47.53 67.26
C SER A 351 -53.12 -48.44 66.45
N ALA A 352 -53.11 -49.76 66.70
CA ALA A 352 -53.94 -50.73 65.97
C ALA A 352 -55.47 -50.50 66.11
N SER A 353 -55.90 -49.74 67.13
CA SER A 353 -57.29 -49.32 67.35
C SER A 353 -57.65 -47.99 66.68
N GLN A 354 -56.69 -47.34 66.02
CA GLN A 354 -56.82 -46.06 65.35
C GLN A 354 -56.72 -46.23 63.83
N ILE A 355 -57.43 -45.37 63.11
CA ILE A 355 -57.37 -45.28 61.65
C ILE A 355 -56.54 -44.06 61.28
N CYS A 356 -55.64 -44.25 60.32
CA CYS A 356 -54.78 -43.20 59.79
C CYS A 356 -55.53 -42.39 58.74
N PHE A 357 -55.46 -41.06 58.85
CA PHE A 357 -55.95 -40.12 57.86
C PHE A 357 -54.82 -39.21 57.40
N ASN A 358 -54.59 -39.17 56.08
CA ASN A 358 -53.61 -38.30 55.47
C ASN A 358 -54.14 -36.87 55.38
N ILE A 359 -53.32 -35.88 55.75
CA ILE A 359 -53.61 -34.45 55.69
C ILE A 359 -52.47 -33.72 55.00
N GLN A 360 -52.70 -32.51 54.49
CA GLN A 360 -51.62 -31.74 53.87
C GLN A 360 -50.51 -31.43 54.90
N GLY A 361 -49.32 -31.99 54.67
CA GLY A 361 -48.12 -31.87 55.48
C GLY A 361 -47.97 -32.91 56.59
N GLY A 362 -48.81 -33.94 56.65
CA GLY A 362 -48.69 -34.99 57.66
C GLY A 362 -49.88 -35.95 57.75
N PHE A 363 -49.98 -36.69 58.85
CA PHE A 363 -51.10 -37.60 59.10
C PHE A 363 -51.70 -37.40 60.50
N ARG A 364 -52.92 -37.90 60.68
CA ARG A 364 -53.59 -37.95 61.99
C ARG A 364 -54.15 -39.34 62.26
N CYS A 365 -54.04 -39.76 63.51
CA CYS A 365 -54.57 -41.03 63.99
C CYS A 365 -55.85 -40.79 64.79
N LEU A 366 -56.97 -41.30 64.30
CA LEU A 366 -58.26 -41.12 64.96
C LEU A 366 -58.84 -42.46 65.40
N SER A 367 -59.45 -42.46 66.57
CA SER A 367 -60.23 -43.58 67.09
C SER A 367 -61.68 -43.14 67.25
N PHE A 368 -62.61 -43.91 66.72
CA PHE A 368 -64.04 -43.69 66.91
C PHE A 368 -64.66 -44.91 67.60
N ALA A 369 -65.54 -44.63 68.58
CA ALA A 369 -66.33 -45.61 69.29
C ALA A 369 -67.82 -45.34 69.04
N CYS A 370 -68.60 -46.39 68.79
CA CYS A 370 -70.05 -46.25 68.64
C CYS A 370 -70.69 -45.90 69.99
N PRO A 371 -71.68 -44.99 70.04
CA PRO A 371 -72.45 -44.72 71.24
C PRO A 371 -73.19 -45.95 71.77
N ASP A 372 -73.58 -45.91 73.05
CA ASP A 372 -74.35 -46.98 73.68
C ASP A 372 -75.62 -47.32 72.88
N ASN A 373 -75.97 -48.61 72.78
CA ASN A 373 -77.08 -49.15 71.96
C ASN A 373 -76.89 -49.02 70.42
N TYR A 374 -75.67 -48.75 69.95
CA TYR A 374 -75.26 -48.88 68.55
C TYR A 374 -74.13 -49.90 68.39
N ARG A 375 -74.21 -50.71 67.33
CA ARG A 375 -73.13 -51.63 66.94
C ARG A 375 -72.35 -51.06 65.77
N ARG A 376 -71.03 -51.25 65.77
CA ARG A 376 -70.17 -50.91 64.64
C ARG A 376 -70.45 -51.85 63.48
N VAL A 377 -70.78 -51.29 62.33
CA VAL A 377 -71.04 -52.03 61.08
C VAL A 377 -69.90 -51.84 60.08
N SER A 378 -69.24 -50.69 60.10
CA SER A 378 -67.99 -50.46 59.35
C SER A 378 -67.07 -49.52 60.14
N ASP A 379 -65.92 -49.18 59.55
CA ASP A 379 -64.95 -48.27 60.18
C ASP A 379 -65.51 -46.89 60.50
N ILE A 380 -66.51 -46.45 59.75
CA ILE A 380 -67.13 -45.12 59.90
C ILE A 380 -68.62 -45.17 60.23
N ARG A 381 -69.21 -46.35 60.46
CA ARG A 381 -70.68 -46.50 60.57
C ARG A 381 -71.11 -47.32 61.77
N CYS A 382 -72.06 -46.76 62.50
CA CYS A 382 -72.75 -47.41 63.60
C CYS A 382 -74.24 -47.55 63.26
N GLU A 383 -74.82 -48.71 63.54
CA GLU A 383 -76.26 -48.96 63.38
C GLU A 383 -76.90 -49.24 64.73
N ARG A 384 -78.12 -48.71 64.90
CA ARG A 384 -78.89 -48.89 66.13
C ARG A 384 -79.23 -50.37 66.32
N VAL A 385 -78.94 -50.92 67.50
CA VAL A 385 -79.14 -52.34 67.81
C VAL A 385 -80.59 -52.63 68.15
N SER A 386 -81.21 -51.82 69.01
CA SER A 386 -82.60 -52.02 69.45
C SER A 386 -83.31 -50.71 69.80
N CYS A 387 -84.65 -50.72 69.76
CA CYS A 387 -85.49 -49.65 70.29
C CYS A 387 -86.41 -50.19 71.39
N PRO A 388 -86.19 -49.83 72.67
CA PRO A 388 -87.08 -50.29 73.74
C PRO A 388 -88.47 -49.61 73.69
N ASN A 389 -88.58 -48.33 73.28
CA ASN A 389 -89.84 -47.57 73.23
C ASN A 389 -90.03 -46.81 71.89
N PHE A 390 -91.27 -46.68 71.38
CA PHE A 390 -91.59 -46.00 70.11
C PHE A 390 -91.18 -44.51 70.10
N GLN A 391 -91.36 -43.79 71.21
CA GLN A 391 -90.97 -42.37 71.34
C GLN A 391 -89.45 -42.15 71.31
N GLN A 392 -88.66 -43.04 71.91
CA GLN A 392 -87.19 -42.98 71.82
C GLN A 392 -86.68 -43.36 70.43
N CYS A 393 -87.42 -44.24 69.74
CA CYS A 393 -87.09 -44.66 68.38
C CYS A 393 -87.24 -43.52 67.34
N GLN A 394 -88.08 -42.52 67.63
CA GLN A 394 -88.27 -41.33 66.80
C GLN A 394 -87.17 -40.27 66.99
N THR A 395 -86.58 -40.18 68.18
CA THR A 395 -85.53 -39.21 68.50
C THR A 395 -84.12 -39.74 68.28
N MET A 396 -83.93 -41.06 68.30
CA MET A 396 -82.63 -41.68 68.04
C MET A 396 -82.41 -41.96 66.55
N PRO A 397 -81.23 -41.64 65.99
CA PRO A 397 -80.93 -41.91 64.58
C PRO A 397 -80.88 -43.41 64.30
N LEU A 398 -81.34 -43.82 63.12
CA LEU A 398 -81.25 -45.22 62.69
C LEU A 398 -79.79 -45.61 62.39
N ARG A 399 -79.03 -44.67 61.83
CA ARG A 399 -77.63 -44.85 61.45
C ARG A 399 -76.84 -43.62 61.83
N ILE A 400 -75.63 -43.85 62.35
CA ILE A 400 -74.63 -42.82 62.62
C ILE A 400 -73.46 -43.09 61.69
N THR A 401 -73.07 -42.09 60.91
CA THR A 401 -71.89 -42.16 60.04
C THR A 401 -70.93 -41.03 60.39
N TYR A 402 -69.65 -41.36 60.53
CA TYR A 402 -68.57 -40.40 60.81
C TYR A 402 -67.89 -40.00 59.49
N TYR A 403 -67.74 -38.71 59.24
CA TYR A 403 -67.11 -38.17 58.03
C TYR A 403 -66.04 -37.14 58.36
N GLN A 404 -64.79 -37.47 58.07
CA GLN A 404 -63.71 -36.50 58.16
C GLN A 404 -63.45 -35.83 56.80
N LEU A 405 -63.45 -34.50 56.78
CA LEU A 405 -63.16 -33.70 55.59
C LEU A 405 -62.05 -32.71 55.93
N SER A 406 -60.94 -32.74 55.19
CA SER A 406 -59.83 -31.80 55.37
C SER A 406 -59.91 -30.70 54.32
N PHE A 407 -59.74 -29.44 54.75
CA PHE A 407 -59.76 -28.27 53.87
C PHE A 407 -58.49 -27.44 53.99
N GLN A 408 -58.09 -26.80 52.89
CA GLN A 408 -56.97 -25.86 52.89
C GLN A 408 -57.33 -24.58 53.66
N THR A 409 -56.34 -23.95 54.27
CA THR A 409 -56.48 -22.61 54.85
C THR A 409 -56.86 -21.59 53.76
N ASN A 410 -57.60 -20.54 54.11
CA ASN A 410 -58.11 -19.50 53.19
C ASN A 410 -59.24 -19.93 52.24
N ILE A 411 -60.17 -20.76 52.71
CA ILE A 411 -61.42 -21.03 51.99
C ILE A 411 -62.21 -19.73 51.78
N VAL A 412 -62.59 -19.44 50.53
CA VAL A 412 -63.45 -18.31 50.18
C VAL A 412 -64.90 -18.61 50.62
N ILE A 413 -65.42 -17.80 51.54
CA ILE A 413 -66.79 -17.97 52.09
C ILE A 413 -67.84 -17.16 51.29
N PRO A 414 -69.09 -17.65 51.16
CA PRO A 414 -69.61 -18.90 51.71
C PRO A 414 -69.19 -20.12 50.87
N ALA A 415 -68.59 -21.12 51.52
CA ALA A 415 -68.15 -22.35 50.88
C ALA A 415 -69.08 -23.50 51.21
N GLN A 416 -69.45 -24.29 50.19
CA GLN A 416 -70.24 -25.50 50.37
C GLN A 416 -69.31 -26.64 50.78
N ILE A 417 -69.45 -27.13 52.00
CA ILE A 417 -68.52 -28.08 52.62
C ILE A 417 -68.88 -29.52 52.29
N PHE A 418 -70.17 -29.87 52.37
CA PHE A 418 -70.64 -31.23 52.08
C PHE A 418 -72.12 -31.24 51.69
N ARG A 419 -72.55 -32.25 50.92
CA ARG A 419 -73.95 -32.50 50.54
C ARG A 419 -74.43 -33.84 51.09
N ILE A 420 -75.64 -33.84 51.62
CA ILE A 420 -76.28 -35.04 52.16
C ILE A 420 -77.63 -35.29 51.48
N GLY A 421 -77.91 -36.55 51.18
CA GLY A 421 -79.16 -36.99 50.56
C GLY A 421 -79.29 -38.52 50.62
N PRO A 422 -80.49 -39.06 50.41
CA PRO A 422 -80.70 -40.50 50.39
C PRO A 422 -80.11 -41.11 49.12
N SER A 423 -79.53 -42.30 49.24
CA SER A 423 -79.10 -43.11 48.10
C SER A 423 -79.68 -44.51 48.25
N PRO A 424 -80.58 -44.97 47.36
CA PRO A 424 -81.20 -44.23 46.24
C PRO A 424 -82.26 -43.22 46.71
N ALA A 425 -82.48 -42.18 45.88
CA ALA A 425 -83.54 -41.18 46.05
C ALA A 425 -84.79 -41.57 45.23
N TYR A 426 -85.98 -41.40 45.80
CA TYR A 426 -87.25 -41.68 45.13
C TYR A 426 -88.13 -40.44 45.01
N SER A 427 -89.02 -40.45 44.01
CA SER A 427 -90.03 -39.41 43.86
C SER A 427 -90.95 -39.34 45.08
N GLY A 428 -91.05 -38.16 45.70
CA GLY A 428 -91.82 -37.94 46.93
C GLY A 428 -90.98 -37.93 48.21
N ASP A 429 -89.69 -38.26 48.15
CA ASP A 429 -88.78 -38.10 49.28
C ASP A 429 -88.66 -36.62 49.66
N ASN A 430 -88.76 -36.34 50.96
CA ASN A 430 -88.55 -35.01 51.50
C ASN A 430 -87.56 -35.06 52.67
N ILE A 431 -86.56 -34.18 52.66
CA ILE A 431 -85.56 -34.14 53.73
C ILE A 431 -85.62 -32.84 54.53
N ILE A 432 -85.26 -32.96 55.80
CA ILE A 432 -84.94 -31.86 56.71
C ILE A 432 -83.49 -32.07 57.16
N ILE A 433 -82.70 -31.00 57.12
CA ILE A 433 -81.30 -31.00 57.55
C ILE A 433 -81.12 -29.96 58.65
N SER A 434 -80.43 -30.33 59.73
CA SER A 434 -80.15 -29.49 60.88
C SER A 434 -78.78 -29.81 61.48
N ILE A 435 -78.22 -28.88 62.24
CA ILE A 435 -77.00 -29.11 63.03
C ILE A 435 -77.41 -29.05 64.52
N PRO A 436 -77.80 -30.17 65.14
CA PRO A 436 -78.21 -30.19 66.55
C PRO A 436 -77.10 -29.82 67.55
N HIS A 437 -75.83 -30.18 67.28
CA HIS A 437 -74.71 -29.92 68.20
C HIS A 437 -73.44 -29.50 67.45
N GLY A 438 -72.50 -28.87 68.18
CA GLY A 438 -71.16 -28.57 67.67
C GLY A 438 -71.00 -27.28 66.88
N ASN A 439 -72.10 -26.54 66.63
CA ASN A 439 -72.10 -25.27 65.92
C ASN A 439 -72.47 -24.07 66.83
N GLU A 440 -72.00 -24.09 68.07
CA GLU A 440 -72.30 -23.06 69.09
C GLU A 440 -71.83 -21.67 68.67
N GLU A 441 -70.70 -21.60 67.95
CA GLU A 441 -70.10 -20.35 67.47
C GLU A 441 -70.63 -19.90 66.10
N GLY A 442 -71.56 -20.67 65.51
CA GLY A 442 -72.20 -20.34 64.23
C GLY A 442 -71.21 -20.24 63.07
N TYR A 443 -70.36 -21.25 62.86
CA TYR A 443 -69.48 -21.32 61.67
C TYR A 443 -70.17 -21.99 60.48
N PHE A 444 -71.11 -22.88 60.75
CA PHE A 444 -71.79 -23.68 59.76
C PHE A 444 -73.27 -23.30 59.64
N SER A 445 -73.82 -23.43 58.44
CA SER A 445 -75.23 -23.26 58.17
C SER A 445 -75.73 -24.38 57.26
N THR A 446 -76.98 -24.80 57.44
CA THR A 446 -77.58 -25.84 56.60
C THR A 446 -78.56 -25.22 55.61
N ARG A 447 -78.51 -25.64 54.35
CA ARG A 447 -79.45 -25.21 53.32
C ARG A 447 -80.00 -26.41 52.57
N LYS A 448 -81.32 -26.44 52.41
CA LYS A 448 -81.99 -27.39 51.51
C LYS A 448 -81.75 -26.98 50.05
N LEU A 449 -81.26 -27.90 49.23
CA LEU A 449 -80.97 -27.66 47.81
C LEU A 449 -82.12 -28.09 46.92
N ASN A 450 -82.72 -29.25 47.19
CA ASN A 450 -83.92 -29.75 46.52
C ASN A 450 -84.76 -30.59 47.50
N SER A 451 -85.82 -31.27 47.04
CA SER A 451 -86.70 -32.05 47.92
C SER A 451 -85.96 -33.12 48.74
N PHE A 452 -84.90 -33.73 48.19
CA PHE A 452 -84.18 -34.86 48.80
C PHE A 452 -82.70 -34.60 49.11
N THR A 453 -82.17 -33.39 48.86
CA THR A 453 -80.74 -33.05 49.02
C THR A 453 -80.56 -31.77 49.83
N GLY A 454 -79.64 -31.82 50.80
CA GLY A 454 -79.25 -30.71 51.66
C GLY A 454 -77.74 -30.50 51.61
N ALA A 455 -77.29 -29.32 52.00
CA ALA A 455 -75.88 -28.99 52.07
C ALA A 455 -75.53 -28.21 53.33
N VAL A 456 -74.31 -28.42 53.81
CA VAL A 456 -73.70 -27.67 54.90
C VAL A 456 -72.73 -26.65 54.30
N TYR A 457 -72.85 -25.40 54.70
CA TYR A 457 -72.03 -24.28 54.25
C TYR A 457 -71.20 -23.73 55.40
N LEU A 458 -69.92 -23.49 55.16
CA LEU A 458 -69.08 -22.65 55.99
C LEU A 458 -69.33 -21.20 55.57
N HIS A 459 -69.92 -20.42 56.47
CA HIS A 459 -70.31 -19.02 56.20
C HIS A 459 -69.49 -18.00 56.98
N ARG A 460 -68.62 -18.45 57.88
CA ARG A 460 -67.73 -17.61 58.69
C ARG A 460 -66.28 -17.99 58.45
N GLN A 461 -65.42 -16.98 58.36
CA GLN A 461 -64.00 -17.20 58.07
C GLN A 461 -63.30 -17.76 59.31
N VAL A 462 -62.52 -18.83 59.09
CA VAL A 462 -61.69 -19.47 60.10
C VAL A 462 -60.31 -18.81 60.06
N ARG A 463 -59.93 -18.10 61.13
CA ARG A 463 -58.71 -17.27 61.17
C ARG A 463 -57.43 -18.07 61.38
N GLU A 464 -57.54 -19.20 62.08
CA GLU A 464 -56.43 -20.09 62.42
C GLU A 464 -56.86 -21.53 62.16
N PRO A 465 -55.94 -22.45 61.79
CA PRO A 465 -56.27 -23.86 61.62
C PRO A 465 -56.99 -24.40 62.86
N ARG A 466 -58.27 -24.77 62.69
CA ARG A 466 -59.13 -25.18 63.78
C ARG A 466 -59.96 -26.38 63.36
N ASP A 467 -59.95 -27.35 64.25
CA ASP A 467 -60.78 -28.54 64.18
C ASP A 467 -62.20 -28.21 64.66
N PHE A 468 -63.21 -28.49 63.86
CA PHE A 468 -64.60 -28.46 64.30
C PHE A 468 -65.09 -29.88 64.66
N LEU A 469 -66.21 -29.99 65.37
CA LEU A 469 -66.92 -31.26 65.51
C LEU A 469 -68.39 -30.91 65.52
N ILE A 470 -69.08 -31.23 64.43
CA ILE A 470 -70.50 -30.92 64.28
C ILE A 470 -71.33 -32.17 64.10
N ASP A 471 -72.51 -32.18 64.69
CA ASP A 471 -73.51 -33.20 64.46
C ASP A 471 -74.45 -32.69 63.39
N VAL A 472 -74.50 -33.33 62.22
CA VAL A 472 -75.42 -33.00 61.14
C VAL A 472 -76.53 -34.05 61.09
N GLU A 473 -77.74 -33.64 61.42
CA GLU A 473 -78.91 -34.51 61.40
C GLU A 473 -79.65 -34.35 60.06
N MET A 474 -80.01 -35.48 59.45
CA MET A 474 -80.89 -35.55 58.28
C MET A 474 -82.11 -36.39 58.63
N LYS A 475 -83.30 -35.80 58.58
CA LYS A 475 -84.58 -36.52 58.68
C LYS A 475 -85.15 -36.72 57.29
N LEU A 476 -85.28 -37.98 56.87
CA LEU A 476 -85.90 -38.39 55.61
C LEU A 476 -87.35 -38.76 55.85
N LEU A 477 -88.27 -38.06 55.18
CA LEU A 477 -89.67 -38.44 55.06
C LEU A 477 -89.85 -39.27 53.79
N ARG A 478 -90.19 -40.55 53.94
CA ARG A 478 -90.48 -41.48 52.84
C ARG A 478 -91.76 -42.26 53.13
N GLN A 479 -92.72 -42.20 52.22
CA GLN A 479 -94.01 -42.91 52.32
C GLN A 479 -94.72 -42.69 53.68
N GLY A 480 -94.66 -41.47 54.23
CA GLY A 480 -95.29 -41.13 55.52
C GLY A 480 -94.50 -41.51 56.77
N THR A 481 -93.29 -42.10 56.63
CA THR A 481 -92.41 -42.44 57.75
C THR A 481 -91.19 -41.53 57.81
N PHE A 482 -90.85 -41.05 59.01
CA PHE A 482 -89.62 -40.30 59.25
C PHE A 482 -88.49 -41.24 59.65
N THR A 483 -87.36 -41.12 58.99
CA THR A 483 -86.11 -41.84 59.33
C THR A 483 -85.03 -40.81 59.61
N THR A 484 -84.46 -40.85 60.82
CA THR A 484 -83.39 -39.93 61.23
C THR A 484 -82.03 -40.56 60.97
N PHE A 485 -81.13 -39.81 60.34
CA PHE A 485 -79.74 -40.16 60.11
C PHE A 485 -78.88 -39.09 60.78
N LEU A 486 -77.84 -39.50 61.49
CA LEU A 486 -76.87 -38.58 62.10
C LEU A 486 -75.54 -38.75 61.39
N ALA A 487 -75.06 -37.70 60.78
CA ALA A 487 -73.69 -37.61 60.30
C ALA A 487 -72.92 -36.80 61.33
N LEU A 488 -71.99 -37.40 62.05
CA LEU A 488 -71.03 -36.63 62.84
C LEU A 488 -69.87 -36.25 61.93
N GLU A 489 -69.36 -35.03 62.14
CA GLU A 489 -67.99 -34.56 61.88
C GLU A 489 -67.78 -33.52 60.77
N LEU A 490 -66.91 -32.54 61.11
CA LEU A 490 -66.05 -31.72 60.25
C LEU A 490 -64.87 -31.28 61.11
N ARG A 491 -63.66 -31.83 60.99
CA ARG A 491 -62.46 -31.24 61.61
C ARG A 491 -61.73 -30.35 60.64
#